data_AF-A0A1G6D5R8-F1
#
_entry.id   AF-A0A1G6D5R8-F1
#
_cell.length_a   1.000
_cell.length_b   1.000
_cell.length_c   1.000
_cell.angle_alpha   90.00
_cell.angle_beta   90.00
_cell.angle_gamma   90.00
#
_symmetry.space_group_name_H-M   'P 1'
#
loop_
_entity.id
_entity.type
_entity.pdbx_description
1 polymer ?
#
loop_
_entity_poly.entity_id
_entity_poly.type
_entity_poly.pdbx_seq_one_letter_code
_entity_poly.pdbx_strand_id
1 'polypeptide(L)'
;MRVELRNWKFTTELVLPADRYQLRDALDKLRLYNESKVDCKVVRCGAVPMLEGMKFDDDLYKINLLAERIDGCDNDTKIHNVMIQALLKENYDRSLDELITVTYTPDVPVFPCKSFYDYGEIVIDNEWFDEIKDVPEEAIPYLDTYTIGREMADREGGVFIDDYYVIPDNYEPIDMEITIEKPEQSFFCLTIAPKGRDAAKTGEIYYLPQDAGRIGEFAHDIGVEVDDLEIVGFKSALPNTAPPSDSDISKAYIYQAVAKKISTRLSSRGVIRLKAAMATQMPMSAGEINELIDRLHRYDFDTSVKSADDYGFRYMENIVNRQFDMNVVGDSSFAEIGEALLERKGCTVTDYGIISSLDGSLYGIISREPEQTEDGTEDCDEDYDDQPSEDDIEMG
;
A
#
# COMPACT_ATOMS: atom_id res chain seq x y z
N MET A 1 -0.57 -10.72 -5.66
CA MET A 1 0.60 -10.03 -6.28
C MET A 1 1.21 -9.01 -5.32
N ARG A 2 2.53 -8.98 -5.08
CA ARG A 2 3.21 -7.93 -4.30
C ARG A 2 3.92 -6.97 -5.24
N VAL A 3 3.75 -5.67 -5.02
CA VAL A 3 4.33 -4.60 -5.83
C VAL A 3 5.08 -3.59 -4.97
N GLU A 4 6.10 -2.97 -5.57
CA GLU A 4 6.77 -1.78 -5.06
C GLU A 4 6.36 -0.60 -5.93
N LEU A 5 5.76 0.42 -5.31
CA LEU A 5 5.27 1.62 -5.98
C LEU A 5 6.22 2.78 -5.69
N ARG A 6 6.45 3.62 -6.70
CA ARG A 6 7.38 4.75 -6.62
C ARG A 6 6.78 6.02 -7.21
N ASN A 7 7.14 7.13 -6.61
CA ASN A 7 6.93 8.48 -7.14
C ASN A 7 8.12 9.36 -6.75
N TRP A 8 8.99 9.67 -7.71
CA TRP A 8 10.26 10.37 -7.46
C TRP A 8 11.09 9.70 -6.36
N LYS A 9 11.21 10.34 -5.19
CA LYS A 9 11.94 9.85 -4.03
C LYS A 9 11.09 9.06 -3.03
N PHE A 10 9.78 8.96 -3.24
CA PHE A 10 8.85 8.26 -2.34
C PHE A 10 8.60 6.84 -2.86
N THR A 11 8.60 5.87 -1.94
CA THR A 11 8.41 4.45 -2.25
C THR A 11 7.51 3.81 -1.21
N THR A 12 6.65 2.87 -1.62
CA THR A 12 5.84 2.05 -0.71
C THR A 12 5.61 0.67 -1.30
N GLU A 13 5.52 -0.35 -0.45
CA GLU A 13 5.07 -1.69 -0.87
C GLU A 13 3.55 -1.81 -0.74
N LEU A 14 2.94 -2.61 -1.61
CA LEU A 14 1.53 -2.94 -1.55
C LEU A 14 1.30 -4.38 -2.02
N VAL A 15 0.33 -5.06 -1.40
CA VAL A 15 -0.15 -6.38 -1.86
C VAL A 15 -1.47 -6.15 -2.58
N LEU A 16 -1.54 -6.60 -3.83
CA LEU A 16 -2.69 -6.55 -4.71
C LEU A 16 -3.30 -7.96 -4.91
N PRO A 17 -4.62 -8.10 -5.13
CA PRO A 17 -5.59 -7.01 -5.15
C PRO A 17 -5.77 -6.39 -3.77
N ALA A 18 -5.91 -5.07 -3.73
CA ALA A 18 -6.05 -4.27 -2.53
C ALA A 18 -7.40 -3.54 -2.55
N ASP A 19 -7.98 -3.32 -1.37
CA ASP A 19 -9.20 -2.52 -1.29
C ASP A 19 -8.92 -1.03 -1.52
N ARG A 20 -9.99 -0.27 -1.78
CA ARG A 20 -9.90 1.17 -2.09
C ARG A 20 -9.15 2.00 -1.04
N TYR A 21 -9.17 1.61 0.23
CA TYR A 21 -8.50 2.34 1.29
C TYR A 21 -7.00 2.05 1.30
N GLN A 22 -6.62 0.80 1.05
CA GLN A 22 -5.22 0.42 0.88
C GLN A 22 -4.60 1.08 -0.36
N LEU A 23 -5.32 1.09 -1.49
CA LEU A 23 -4.89 1.80 -2.71
C LEU A 23 -4.71 3.30 -2.45
N ARG A 24 -5.70 3.93 -1.81
CA ARG A 24 -5.64 5.35 -1.47
C ARG A 24 -4.50 5.68 -0.52
N ASP A 25 -4.28 4.84 0.48
CA ASP A 25 -3.20 5.03 1.45
C ASP A 25 -1.82 4.95 0.79
N ALA A 26 -1.62 4.02 -0.15
CA ALA A 26 -0.40 3.94 -0.93
C ALA A 26 -0.15 5.22 -1.75
N LEU A 27 -1.18 5.76 -2.42
CA LEU A 27 -1.08 7.03 -3.16
C LEU A 27 -0.73 8.22 -2.24
N ASP A 28 -1.33 8.28 -1.05
CA ASP A 28 -1.06 9.31 -0.04
C ASP A 28 0.41 9.25 0.44
N LYS A 29 0.95 8.04 0.66
CA LYS A 29 2.36 7.81 1.01
C LYS A 29 3.32 8.24 -0.11
N LEU A 30 2.88 8.13 -1.36
CA LEU A 30 3.61 8.58 -2.55
C LEU A 30 3.41 10.07 -2.88
N ARG A 31 2.59 10.80 -2.11
CA ARG A 31 2.22 12.21 -2.33
C ARG A 31 1.41 12.44 -3.62
N LEU A 32 0.72 11.42 -4.11
CA LEU A 32 -0.16 11.47 -5.27
C LEU A 32 -1.61 11.69 -4.80
N TYR A 33 -1.97 12.94 -4.54
CA TYR A 33 -3.23 13.23 -3.86
C TYR A 33 -4.47 13.15 -4.76
N ASN A 34 -4.35 13.47 -6.05
CA ASN A 34 -5.47 13.44 -6.99
C ASN A 34 -5.08 12.67 -8.28
N GLU A 35 -3.97 11.94 -8.20
CA GLU A 35 -3.38 11.19 -9.29
C GLU A 35 -3.25 9.74 -8.85
N SER A 36 -3.29 8.83 -9.80
CA SER A 36 -3.11 7.40 -9.54
C SER A 36 -2.08 6.76 -10.46
N LYS A 37 -1.46 7.55 -11.36
CA LYS A 37 -0.34 7.07 -12.17
C LYS A 37 0.89 6.88 -11.29
N VAL A 38 1.49 5.69 -11.34
CA VAL A 38 2.61 5.28 -10.48
C VAL A 38 3.64 4.50 -11.29
N ASP A 39 4.92 4.61 -10.92
CA ASP A 39 5.94 3.63 -11.32
C ASP A 39 5.82 2.42 -10.40
N CYS A 40 5.35 1.31 -10.95
CA CYS A 40 5.07 0.07 -10.24
C CYS A 40 6.02 -1.01 -10.71
N LYS A 41 6.70 -1.67 -9.78
CA LYS A 41 7.47 -2.87 -10.03
C LYS A 41 6.80 -4.07 -9.37
N VAL A 42 6.55 -5.12 -10.13
CA VAL A 42 6.07 -6.39 -9.56
C VAL A 42 7.24 -7.07 -8.86
N VAL A 43 7.11 -7.24 -7.53
CA VAL A 43 8.12 -7.88 -6.69
C VAL A 43 7.88 -9.38 -6.60
N ARG A 44 6.62 -9.80 -6.54
CA ARG A 44 6.24 -11.21 -6.44
C ARG A 44 4.85 -11.48 -7.01
N CYS A 45 4.71 -12.52 -7.82
CA CYS A 45 3.42 -12.96 -8.36
C CYS A 45 3.39 -14.49 -8.49
N GLY A 46 2.85 -15.17 -7.48
CA GLY A 46 2.79 -16.64 -7.51
C GLY A 46 1.85 -17.20 -8.58
N ALA A 47 0.77 -16.50 -8.90
CA ALA A 47 -0.21 -16.94 -9.90
C ALA A 47 0.32 -16.84 -11.34
N VAL A 48 1.15 -15.83 -11.61
CA VAL A 48 1.79 -15.59 -12.91
C VAL A 48 3.25 -15.18 -12.66
N PRO A 49 4.16 -16.14 -12.40
CA PRO A 49 5.57 -15.86 -12.07
C PRO A 49 6.30 -15.01 -13.09
N MET A 50 5.90 -15.07 -14.37
CA MET A 50 6.50 -14.26 -15.43
C MET A 50 6.28 -12.75 -15.26
N LEU A 51 5.30 -12.32 -14.45
CA LEU A 51 5.15 -10.90 -14.11
C LEU A 51 6.23 -10.40 -13.15
N GLU A 52 6.94 -11.27 -12.43
CA GLU A 52 7.97 -10.85 -11.49
C GLU A 52 9.10 -10.06 -12.17
N GLY A 53 9.40 -8.87 -11.65
CA GLY A 53 10.39 -7.97 -12.21
C GLY A 53 9.84 -6.99 -13.27
N MET A 54 8.64 -7.22 -13.81
CA MET A 54 8.00 -6.30 -14.75
C MET A 54 7.73 -4.94 -14.10
N LYS A 55 7.75 -3.89 -14.94
CA LYS A 55 7.48 -2.53 -14.53
C LYS A 55 6.33 -1.94 -15.33
N PHE A 56 5.47 -1.21 -14.64
CA PHE A 56 4.34 -0.49 -15.22
C PHE A 56 4.41 0.98 -14.81
N ASP A 57 4.29 1.89 -15.77
CA ASP A 57 4.09 3.33 -15.53
C ASP A 57 2.64 3.68 -15.89
N ASP A 58 1.70 3.30 -15.02
CA ASP A 58 0.26 3.34 -15.31
C ASP A 58 -0.59 3.62 -14.06
N ASP A 59 -1.90 3.70 -14.24
CA ASP A 59 -2.88 3.89 -13.19
C ASP A 59 -2.90 2.71 -12.20
N LEU A 60 -2.65 2.98 -10.92
CA LEU A 60 -2.66 1.99 -9.84
C LEU A 60 -3.97 1.18 -9.81
N TYR A 61 -5.10 1.77 -10.17
CA TYR A 61 -6.37 1.04 -10.24
C TYR A 61 -6.40 0.01 -11.38
N LYS A 62 -5.72 0.28 -12.51
CA LYS A 62 -5.56 -0.71 -13.61
C LYS A 62 -4.65 -1.86 -13.19
N ILE A 63 -3.57 -1.54 -12.48
CA ILE A 63 -2.67 -2.56 -11.94
C ILE A 63 -3.41 -3.43 -10.92
N ASN A 64 -4.26 -2.82 -10.09
CA ASN A 64 -5.13 -3.54 -9.17
C ASN A 64 -6.14 -4.44 -9.91
N LEU A 65 -6.74 -3.96 -11.00
CA LEU A 65 -7.65 -4.75 -11.84
C LEU A 65 -6.95 -5.99 -12.43
N LEU A 66 -5.72 -5.86 -12.95
CA LEU A 66 -4.95 -7.03 -13.38
C LEU A 66 -4.77 -8.02 -12.22
N ALA A 67 -4.42 -7.52 -11.03
CA ALA A 67 -4.26 -8.36 -9.84
C ALA A 67 -5.55 -9.10 -9.46
N GLU A 68 -6.71 -8.42 -9.51
CA GLU A 68 -8.02 -9.02 -9.26
C GLU A 68 -8.31 -10.15 -10.26
N ARG A 69 -7.95 -9.95 -11.52
CA ARG A 69 -8.19 -10.93 -12.59
C ARG A 69 -7.34 -12.18 -12.47
N ILE A 70 -6.10 -12.07 -11.98
CA ILE A 70 -5.19 -13.22 -11.86
C ILE A 70 -5.26 -13.94 -10.51
N ASP A 71 -5.84 -13.31 -9.47
CA ASP A 71 -5.99 -13.86 -8.12
C ASP A 71 -7.29 -14.67 -7.92
N GLY A 72 -8.15 -14.73 -8.94
CA GLY A 72 -9.35 -15.56 -8.94
C GLY A 72 -9.08 -17.06 -8.73
N CYS A 73 -10.09 -17.76 -8.22
CA CYS A 73 -9.98 -19.18 -7.82
C CYS A 73 -10.66 -20.15 -8.78
N ASP A 74 -11.36 -19.66 -9.81
CA ASP A 74 -12.05 -20.51 -10.78
C ASP A 74 -11.08 -21.07 -11.84
N ASN A 75 -11.57 -22.05 -12.60
CA ASN A 75 -10.77 -22.67 -13.66
C ASN A 75 -10.43 -21.68 -14.77
N ASP A 76 -11.33 -20.74 -15.05
CA ASP A 76 -11.12 -19.69 -16.07
C ASP A 76 -9.92 -18.82 -15.69
N THR A 77 -9.78 -18.46 -14.42
CA THR A 77 -8.60 -17.72 -13.92
C THR A 77 -7.31 -18.47 -14.17
N LYS A 78 -7.27 -19.80 -13.92
CA LYS A 78 -6.07 -20.60 -14.20
C LYS A 78 -5.73 -20.60 -15.69
N ILE A 79 -6.73 -20.78 -16.55
CA ILE A 79 -6.56 -20.74 -18.01
C ILE A 79 -6.00 -19.37 -18.44
N HIS A 80 -6.56 -18.27 -17.94
CA HIS A 80 -6.06 -16.92 -18.22
C HIS A 80 -4.62 -16.74 -17.73
N ASN A 81 -4.28 -17.22 -16.53
CA ASN A 81 -2.93 -17.10 -15.97
C ASN A 81 -1.89 -17.84 -16.82
N VAL A 82 -2.23 -19.05 -17.28
CA VAL A 82 -1.37 -19.85 -18.16
C VAL A 82 -1.25 -19.17 -19.54
N MET A 83 -2.34 -18.61 -20.07
CA MET A 83 -2.31 -17.86 -21.33
C MET A 83 -1.41 -16.61 -21.24
N ILE A 84 -1.52 -15.83 -20.16
CA ILE A 84 -0.64 -14.68 -19.91
C ILE A 84 0.82 -15.12 -19.92
N GLN A 85 1.16 -16.21 -19.23
CA GLN A 85 2.52 -16.74 -19.21
C GLN A 85 3.00 -17.17 -20.60
N ALA A 86 2.16 -17.89 -21.36
CA ALA A 86 2.49 -18.30 -22.73
C ALA A 86 2.81 -17.07 -23.61
N LEU A 87 1.96 -16.05 -23.56
CA LEU A 87 2.11 -14.81 -24.34
C LEU A 87 3.33 -13.98 -23.92
N LEU A 88 3.66 -13.96 -22.61
CA LEU A 88 4.85 -13.29 -22.09
C LEU A 88 6.16 -14.03 -22.45
N LYS A 89 6.09 -15.35 -22.65
CA LYS A 89 7.22 -16.17 -23.09
C LYS A 89 7.62 -15.86 -24.52
N GLU A 90 6.67 -15.55 -25.38
CA GLU A 90 6.91 -15.10 -26.75
C GLU A 90 7.35 -13.65 -26.82
N ASN A 91 6.65 -12.78 -26.09
CA ASN A 91 6.97 -11.37 -26.01
C ASN A 91 6.79 -10.85 -24.58
N TYR A 92 7.91 -10.60 -23.90
CA TYR A 92 7.93 -10.11 -22.53
C TYR A 92 7.52 -8.63 -22.43
N ASP A 93 7.63 -7.85 -23.51
CA ASP A 93 7.38 -6.41 -23.54
C ASP A 93 5.91 -6.09 -23.86
N ARG A 94 4.99 -6.73 -23.12
CA ARG A 94 3.55 -6.49 -23.25
C ARG A 94 3.10 -5.40 -22.29
N SER A 95 2.19 -4.56 -22.78
CA SER A 95 1.57 -3.47 -22.02
C SER A 95 0.59 -3.99 -20.96
N LEU A 96 0.28 -3.15 -19.97
CA LEU A 96 -0.70 -3.47 -18.95
C LEU A 96 -2.09 -3.73 -19.55
N ASP A 97 -2.49 -2.95 -20.56
CA ASP A 97 -3.78 -3.10 -21.21
C ASP A 97 -3.88 -4.44 -21.97
N GLU A 98 -2.82 -4.87 -22.66
CA GLU A 98 -2.78 -6.21 -23.29
C GLU A 98 -2.93 -7.32 -22.25
N LEU A 99 -2.20 -7.24 -21.14
CA LEU A 99 -2.27 -8.25 -20.08
C LEU A 99 -3.67 -8.34 -19.45
N ILE A 100 -4.37 -7.22 -19.30
CA ILE A 100 -5.75 -7.20 -18.81
C ILE A 100 -6.68 -7.79 -19.88
N THR A 101 -6.55 -7.41 -21.14
CA THR A 101 -7.41 -7.88 -22.25
C THR A 101 -7.32 -9.40 -22.47
N VAL A 102 -6.15 -10.01 -22.24
CA VAL A 102 -6.00 -11.47 -22.24
C VAL A 102 -6.99 -12.15 -21.29
N THR A 103 -7.30 -11.56 -20.14
CA THR A 103 -8.24 -12.11 -19.15
C THR A 103 -9.72 -12.03 -19.57
N TYR A 104 -10.00 -11.48 -20.75
CA TYR A 104 -11.33 -11.42 -21.36
C TYR A 104 -11.42 -12.25 -22.65
N THR A 105 -10.36 -12.93 -23.05
CA THR A 105 -10.31 -13.65 -24.33
C THR A 105 -10.67 -15.12 -24.13
N PRO A 106 -11.86 -15.57 -24.57
CA PRO A 106 -12.32 -16.94 -24.31
C PRO A 106 -11.74 -17.98 -25.27
N ASP A 107 -11.14 -17.57 -26.39
CA ASP A 107 -11.01 -18.42 -27.59
C ASP A 107 -9.60 -18.98 -27.86
N VAL A 108 -8.60 -18.72 -27.01
CA VAL A 108 -7.27 -19.32 -27.21
C VAL A 108 -7.28 -20.78 -26.73
N PRO A 109 -6.88 -21.75 -27.56
CA PRO A 109 -6.87 -23.15 -27.16
C PRO A 109 -5.90 -23.42 -26.02
N VAL A 110 -6.42 -23.97 -24.92
CA VAL A 110 -5.68 -24.38 -23.73
C VAL A 110 -6.10 -25.79 -23.34
N PHE A 111 -5.14 -26.71 -23.33
CA PHE A 111 -5.39 -28.13 -23.08
C PHE A 111 -4.68 -28.59 -21.82
N PRO A 112 -5.36 -29.29 -20.88
CA PRO A 112 -4.74 -29.82 -19.67
C PRO A 112 -3.84 -31.01 -20.01
N CYS A 113 -2.60 -30.75 -20.39
CA CYS A 113 -1.62 -31.75 -20.76
C CYS A 113 -0.20 -31.24 -20.45
N LYS A 114 0.66 -32.15 -19.97
CA LYS A 114 1.99 -31.82 -19.43
C LYS A 114 3.13 -32.32 -20.31
N SER A 115 2.80 -33.02 -21.40
CA SER A 115 3.78 -33.62 -22.29
C SER A 115 3.23 -33.79 -23.70
N PHE A 116 4.14 -33.95 -24.67
CA PHE A 116 3.77 -34.30 -26.04
C PHE A 116 3.03 -35.64 -26.13
N TYR A 117 3.24 -36.56 -25.18
CA TYR A 117 2.46 -37.80 -25.14
C TYR A 117 0.99 -37.50 -24.82
N ASP A 118 0.73 -36.76 -23.74
CA ASP A 118 -0.64 -36.41 -23.33
C ASP A 118 -1.35 -35.57 -24.42
N TYR A 119 -0.64 -34.63 -25.03
CA TYR A 119 -1.17 -33.84 -26.14
C TYR A 119 -1.40 -34.70 -27.39
N GLY A 120 -0.55 -35.70 -27.66
CA GLY A 120 -0.74 -36.67 -28.72
C GLY A 120 -2.01 -37.50 -28.56
N GLU A 121 -2.39 -37.88 -27.32
CA GLU A 121 -3.68 -38.54 -27.06
C GLU A 121 -4.85 -37.63 -27.46
N ILE A 122 -4.79 -36.34 -27.10
CA ILE A 122 -5.80 -35.34 -27.49
C ILE A 122 -5.89 -35.21 -29.02
N VAL A 123 -4.75 -35.14 -29.70
CA VAL A 123 -4.69 -35.02 -31.17
C VAL A 123 -5.29 -36.25 -31.86
N ILE A 124 -5.02 -37.45 -31.35
CA ILE A 124 -5.56 -38.71 -31.86
C ILE A 124 -7.07 -38.77 -31.61
N ASP A 125 -7.51 -38.52 -30.38
CA ASP A 125 -8.92 -38.62 -29.98
C ASP A 125 -9.82 -37.63 -30.73
N ASN A 126 -9.28 -36.47 -31.12
CA ASN A 126 -10.01 -35.47 -31.90
C ASN A 126 -9.75 -35.55 -33.41
N GLU A 127 -8.96 -36.51 -33.89
CA GLU A 127 -8.61 -36.72 -35.31
C GLU A 127 -8.04 -35.46 -36.00
N TRP A 128 -7.21 -34.69 -35.30
CA TRP A 128 -6.68 -33.41 -35.81
C TRP A 128 -5.59 -33.55 -36.88
N PHE A 129 -5.01 -34.73 -37.05
CA PHE A 129 -4.23 -35.06 -38.23
C PHE A 129 -5.08 -35.76 -39.28
N ASP A 130 -5.00 -35.29 -40.52
CA ASP A 130 -5.63 -35.96 -41.65
C ASP A 130 -5.13 -37.41 -41.81
N GLU A 131 -3.86 -37.66 -41.50
CA GLU A 131 -3.26 -39.00 -41.55
C GLU A 131 -3.81 -39.97 -40.49
N ILE A 132 -4.47 -39.47 -39.43
CA ILE A 132 -5.09 -40.30 -38.38
C ILE A 132 -6.51 -40.73 -38.78
N LYS A 133 -7.24 -39.91 -39.55
CA LYS A 133 -8.64 -40.17 -39.94
C LYS A 133 -8.85 -41.49 -40.66
N ASP A 134 -7.83 -41.96 -41.39
CA ASP A 134 -7.87 -43.21 -42.16
C ASP A 134 -7.28 -44.42 -41.41
N VAL A 135 -6.89 -44.26 -40.13
CA VAL A 135 -6.31 -45.34 -39.31
C VAL A 135 -7.43 -46.20 -38.72
N PRO A 136 -7.42 -47.54 -38.91
CA PRO A 136 -8.37 -48.43 -38.26
C PRO A 136 -8.29 -48.35 -36.73
N GLU A 137 -9.42 -48.41 -36.02
CA GLU A 137 -9.49 -48.33 -34.55
C GLU A 137 -8.53 -49.33 -33.86
N GLU A 138 -8.37 -50.53 -34.41
CA GLU A 138 -7.50 -51.55 -33.83
C GLU A 138 -6.00 -51.21 -33.94
N ALA A 139 -5.64 -50.28 -34.83
CA ALA A 139 -4.27 -49.81 -35.03
C ALA A 139 -3.92 -48.59 -34.15
N ILE A 140 -4.93 -47.87 -33.61
CA ILE A 140 -4.74 -46.68 -32.77
C ILE A 140 -3.79 -46.95 -31.57
N PRO A 141 -3.91 -48.06 -30.81
CA PRO A 141 -3.03 -48.34 -29.67
C PRO A 141 -1.55 -48.55 -30.02
N TYR A 142 -1.21 -48.68 -31.30
CA TYR A 142 0.15 -48.90 -31.79
C TYR A 142 0.77 -47.63 -32.41
N LEU A 143 0.04 -46.52 -32.46
CA LEU A 143 0.56 -45.25 -32.94
C LEU A 143 1.63 -44.71 -31.97
N ASP A 144 2.64 -44.04 -32.53
CA ASP A 144 3.62 -43.30 -31.72
C ASP A 144 3.00 -41.96 -31.27
N THR A 145 2.23 -42.03 -30.18
CA THR A 145 1.51 -40.91 -29.58
C THR A 145 2.44 -39.72 -29.30
N TYR A 146 3.64 -39.97 -28.79
CA TYR A 146 4.60 -38.90 -28.47
C TYR A 146 5.04 -38.16 -29.72
N THR A 147 5.41 -38.88 -30.78
CA THR A 147 5.83 -38.24 -32.03
C THR A 147 4.68 -37.46 -32.67
N ILE A 148 3.46 -38.01 -32.66
CA ILE A 148 2.26 -37.31 -33.13
C ILE A 148 2.07 -35.98 -32.39
N GLY A 149 2.06 -35.99 -31.06
CA GLY A 149 1.87 -34.76 -30.28
C GLY A 149 2.99 -33.74 -30.49
N ARG A 150 4.25 -34.18 -30.65
CA ARG A 150 5.38 -33.28 -30.95
C ARG A 150 5.22 -32.61 -32.32
N GLU A 151 4.95 -33.40 -33.36
CA GLU A 151 4.79 -32.87 -34.72
C GLU A 151 3.61 -31.91 -34.82
N MET A 152 2.51 -32.15 -34.08
CA MET A 152 1.38 -31.23 -34.03
C MET A 152 1.78 -29.93 -33.35
N ALA A 153 2.48 -30.03 -32.22
CA ALA A 153 2.91 -28.86 -31.48
C ALA A 153 3.88 -27.96 -32.26
N ASP A 154 4.79 -28.58 -33.01
CA ASP A 154 5.71 -27.85 -33.91
C ASP A 154 4.95 -27.13 -35.06
N ARG A 155 3.80 -27.65 -35.50
CA ARG A 155 2.96 -27.00 -36.53
C ARG A 155 2.15 -25.83 -36.00
N GLU A 156 1.69 -25.91 -34.77
CA GLU A 156 0.80 -24.90 -34.15
C GLU A 156 1.54 -23.84 -33.33
N GLY A 157 2.83 -24.06 -33.02
CA GLY A 157 3.61 -23.11 -32.22
C GLY A 157 3.26 -23.13 -30.72
N GLY A 158 2.63 -24.19 -30.22
CA GLY A 158 2.19 -24.21 -28.82
C GLY A 158 3.30 -24.44 -27.80
N VAL A 159 3.02 -24.05 -26.56
CA VAL A 159 3.96 -24.07 -25.44
C VAL A 159 3.35 -24.73 -24.21
N PHE A 160 4.16 -25.52 -23.50
CA PHE A 160 3.79 -26.06 -22.20
C PHE A 160 4.04 -25.04 -21.07
N ILE A 161 3.01 -24.82 -20.26
CA ILE A 161 3.00 -23.94 -19.08
C ILE A 161 2.13 -24.62 -18.00
N ASP A 162 2.67 -24.84 -16.81
CA ASP A 162 1.94 -25.30 -15.61
C ASP A 162 0.90 -26.43 -15.83
N ASP A 163 1.33 -27.57 -16.39
CA ASP A 163 0.47 -28.72 -16.73
C ASP A 163 -0.56 -28.47 -17.85
N TYR A 164 -0.42 -27.38 -18.60
CA TYR A 164 -1.19 -27.08 -19.80
C TYR A 164 -0.32 -26.95 -21.04
N TYR A 165 -0.92 -27.19 -22.20
CA TYR A 165 -0.42 -26.80 -23.51
C TYR A 165 -1.30 -25.66 -24.06
N VAL A 166 -0.66 -24.57 -24.46
CA VAL A 166 -1.30 -23.34 -24.94
C VAL A 166 -0.85 -23.06 -26.36
N ILE A 167 -1.75 -22.61 -27.23
CA ILE A 167 -1.42 -22.16 -28.60
C ILE A 167 -1.53 -20.63 -28.65
N PRO A 168 -0.49 -19.89 -28.20
CA PRO A 168 -0.53 -18.44 -28.08
C PRO A 168 -0.68 -17.70 -29.41
N ASP A 169 -0.23 -18.28 -30.53
CA ASP A 169 -0.37 -17.71 -31.89
C ASP A 169 -1.84 -17.51 -32.30
N ASN A 170 -2.78 -18.21 -31.67
CA ASN A 170 -4.22 -18.03 -31.90
C ASN A 170 -4.82 -16.87 -31.09
N TYR A 171 -3.99 -16.15 -30.32
CA TYR A 171 -4.43 -14.97 -29.60
C TYR A 171 -4.64 -13.79 -30.57
N GLU A 172 -5.90 -13.41 -30.75
CA GLU A 172 -6.27 -12.16 -31.39
C GLU A 172 -6.59 -11.10 -30.33
N PRO A 173 -5.85 -9.97 -30.29
CA PRO A 173 -6.15 -8.89 -29.37
C PRO A 173 -7.56 -8.34 -29.60
N ILE A 174 -8.34 -8.23 -28.52
CA ILE A 174 -9.65 -7.58 -28.57
C ILE A 174 -9.44 -6.07 -28.42
N ASP A 175 -10.03 -5.28 -29.32
CA ASP A 175 -10.07 -3.82 -29.20
C ASP A 175 -11.06 -3.43 -28.09
N MET A 176 -10.55 -3.33 -26.85
CA MET A 176 -11.30 -3.02 -25.65
C MET A 176 -10.69 -1.83 -24.92
N GLU A 177 -11.49 -0.79 -24.68
CA GLU A 177 -11.09 0.32 -23.84
C GLU A 177 -11.26 -0.04 -22.35
N ILE A 178 -10.14 -0.17 -21.63
CA ILE A 178 -10.16 -0.42 -20.19
C ILE A 178 -10.41 0.89 -19.45
N THR A 179 -11.68 1.11 -19.07
CA THR A 179 -12.09 2.23 -18.22
C THR A 179 -12.25 1.77 -16.78
N ILE A 180 -11.68 2.50 -15.84
CA ILE A 180 -11.82 2.22 -14.41
C ILE A 180 -12.48 3.40 -13.71
N GLU A 181 -13.64 3.13 -13.11
CA GLU A 181 -14.30 4.08 -12.24
C GLU A 181 -13.51 4.23 -10.94
N LYS A 182 -13.02 5.45 -10.69
CA LYS A 182 -12.32 5.76 -9.45
C LYS A 182 -13.35 5.90 -8.34
N PRO A 183 -13.18 5.18 -7.21
CA PRO A 183 -14.13 5.26 -6.12
C PRO A 183 -14.19 6.69 -5.58
N GLU A 184 -15.40 7.14 -5.23
CA GLU A 184 -15.57 8.40 -4.52
C GLU A 184 -14.82 8.40 -3.19
N GLN A 185 -14.40 9.59 -2.77
CA GLN A 185 -13.68 9.77 -1.52
C GLN A 185 -14.57 9.40 -0.33
N SER A 186 -14.14 8.38 0.41
CA SER A 186 -14.76 7.90 1.65
C SER A 186 -13.68 7.64 2.70
N PHE A 187 -14.04 7.75 3.98
CA PHE A 187 -13.10 7.65 5.11
C PHE A 187 -13.34 6.43 5.99
N PHE A 188 -14.59 5.96 6.05
CA PHE A 188 -14.99 4.79 6.82
C PHE A 188 -15.93 3.94 5.98
N CYS A 189 -15.78 2.62 6.10
CA CYS A 189 -16.69 1.63 5.55
C CYS A 189 -17.29 0.85 6.71
N LEU A 190 -18.62 0.85 6.81
CA LEU A 190 -19.36 0.07 7.79
C LEU A 190 -20.11 -1.04 7.08
N THR A 191 -20.06 -2.25 7.62
CA THR A 191 -21.00 -3.31 7.26
C THR A 191 -22.09 -3.34 8.31
N ILE A 192 -23.34 -3.13 7.90
CA ILE A 192 -24.50 -3.06 8.79
C ILE A 192 -25.44 -4.21 8.43
N ALA A 193 -25.93 -4.92 9.45
CA ALA A 193 -26.85 -6.05 9.28
C ALA A 193 -27.94 -6.03 10.37
N PRO A 194 -29.09 -6.69 10.16
CA PRO A 194 -30.08 -6.89 11.22
C PRO A 194 -29.53 -7.80 12.32
N LYS A 195 -29.81 -7.46 13.57
CA LYS A 195 -29.43 -8.26 14.74
C LYS A 195 -29.90 -9.70 14.62
N GLY A 196 -29.00 -10.63 14.89
CA GLY A 196 -29.28 -12.07 14.87
C GLY A 196 -29.55 -12.66 13.48
N ARG A 197 -29.33 -11.90 12.39
CA ARG A 197 -29.34 -12.43 11.02
C ARG A 197 -27.91 -12.66 10.52
N ASP A 198 -27.79 -13.51 9.51
CA ASP A 198 -26.53 -13.83 8.88
C ASP A 198 -26.00 -12.63 8.08
N ALA A 199 -25.01 -11.94 8.64
CA ALA A 199 -24.36 -10.78 8.04
C ALA A 199 -23.81 -11.05 6.62
N ALA A 200 -23.42 -12.28 6.30
CA ALA A 200 -22.93 -12.62 4.96
C ALA A 200 -24.04 -12.58 3.89
N LYS A 201 -25.31 -12.69 4.31
CA LYS A 201 -26.47 -12.69 3.42
C LYS A 201 -27.27 -11.40 3.48
N THR A 202 -27.30 -10.75 4.63
CA THR A 202 -28.14 -9.59 4.89
C THR A 202 -27.35 -8.32 5.18
N GLY A 203 -26.02 -8.38 5.20
CA GLY A 203 -25.18 -7.22 5.46
C GLY A 203 -25.11 -6.30 4.25
N GLU A 204 -25.29 -5.00 4.47
CA GLU A 204 -25.06 -3.96 3.47
C GLU A 204 -23.82 -3.12 3.82
N ILE A 205 -23.08 -2.69 2.80
CA ILE A 205 -21.85 -1.91 2.93
C ILE A 205 -22.16 -0.42 2.75
N TYR A 206 -21.67 0.40 3.68
CA TYR A 206 -21.85 1.85 3.70
C TYR A 206 -20.51 2.57 3.67
N TYR A 207 -20.26 3.33 2.60
CA TYR A 207 -19.10 4.20 2.47
C TYR A 207 -19.46 5.60 2.98
N LEU A 208 -18.78 6.05 4.03
CA LEU A 208 -19.05 7.34 4.66
C LEU A 208 -18.08 8.42 4.13
N PRO A 209 -18.57 9.64 3.82
CA PRO A 209 -19.87 10.18 4.22
C PRO A 209 -21.08 9.95 3.29
N GLN A 210 -20.91 9.20 2.20
CA GLN A 210 -21.80 9.18 1.03
C GLN A 210 -23.10 8.43 1.29
N ASP A 211 -23.01 7.25 1.89
CA ASP A 211 -24.15 6.34 2.06
C ASP A 211 -24.98 6.63 3.33
N ALA A 212 -24.72 7.73 4.01
CA ALA A 212 -25.26 7.98 5.34
C ALA A 212 -26.78 8.05 5.44
N GLY A 213 -27.43 8.54 4.38
CA GLY A 213 -28.90 8.63 4.33
C GLY A 213 -29.60 7.29 4.14
N ARG A 214 -28.86 6.24 3.73
CA ARG A 214 -29.42 4.98 3.24
C ARG A 214 -29.70 3.96 4.35
N ILE A 215 -29.24 4.18 5.58
CA ILE A 215 -29.45 3.24 6.69
C ILE A 215 -30.94 3.07 7.01
N GLY A 216 -31.71 4.16 6.99
CA GLY A 216 -33.15 4.12 7.22
C GLY A 216 -33.92 3.43 6.09
N GLU A 217 -33.49 3.64 4.84
CA GLU A 217 -34.06 2.96 3.66
C GLU A 217 -33.84 1.45 3.75
N PHE A 218 -32.61 1.03 4.06
CA PHE A 218 -32.28 -0.38 4.27
C PHE A 218 -33.11 -1.03 5.39
N ALA A 219 -33.26 -0.36 6.54
CA ALA A 219 -34.09 -0.85 7.64
C ALA A 219 -35.55 -1.06 7.19
N HIS A 220 -36.09 -0.09 6.44
CA HIS A 220 -37.44 -0.16 5.87
C HIS A 220 -37.58 -1.34 4.90
N ASP A 221 -36.63 -1.51 3.97
CA ASP A 221 -36.67 -2.52 2.91
C ASP A 221 -36.65 -3.95 3.47
N ILE A 222 -35.94 -4.18 4.57
CA ILE A 222 -35.86 -5.50 5.22
C ILE A 222 -36.89 -5.68 6.35
N GLY A 223 -37.74 -4.68 6.57
CA GLY A 223 -38.86 -4.69 7.51
C GLY A 223 -38.47 -4.73 8.99
N VAL A 224 -37.42 -4.00 9.37
CA VAL A 224 -36.94 -3.89 10.76
C VAL A 224 -36.82 -2.43 11.18
N GLU A 225 -36.82 -2.17 12.50
CA GLU A 225 -36.51 -0.83 13.01
C GLU A 225 -35.00 -0.56 12.90
N VAL A 226 -34.61 0.70 12.79
CA VAL A 226 -33.18 1.07 12.72
C VAL A 226 -32.42 0.58 13.97
N ASP A 227 -33.06 0.63 15.13
CA ASP A 227 -32.48 0.16 16.40
C ASP A 227 -32.26 -1.36 16.45
N ASP A 228 -32.87 -2.12 15.54
CA ASP A 228 -32.66 -3.57 15.36
C ASP A 228 -31.51 -3.88 14.39
N LEU A 229 -30.79 -2.87 13.90
CA LEU A 229 -29.56 -3.03 13.14
C LEU A 229 -28.32 -3.02 14.05
N GLU A 230 -27.24 -3.60 13.55
CA GLU A 230 -25.93 -3.58 14.20
C GLU A 230 -24.78 -3.45 13.21
N ILE A 231 -23.66 -2.89 13.67
CA ILE A 231 -22.42 -2.79 12.90
C ILE A 231 -21.63 -4.10 13.08
N VAL A 232 -21.46 -4.83 11.99
CA VAL A 232 -20.79 -6.14 11.96
C VAL A 232 -19.42 -6.12 11.27
N GLY A 233 -19.10 -5.01 10.58
CA GLY A 233 -17.83 -4.83 9.88
C GLY A 233 -17.38 -3.38 9.87
N PHE A 234 -16.06 -3.18 9.89
CA PHE A 234 -15.45 -1.85 9.92
C PHE A 234 -14.15 -1.84 9.11
N LYS A 235 -13.99 -0.83 8.25
CA LYS A 235 -12.71 -0.47 7.64
C LYS A 235 -12.54 1.05 7.65
N SER A 236 -11.29 1.53 7.69
CA SER A 236 -10.98 2.96 7.64
C SER A 236 -9.89 3.28 6.64
N ALA A 237 -10.02 4.45 6.00
CA ALA A 237 -8.96 5.06 5.20
C ALA A 237 -7.90 5.79 6.05
N LEU A 238 -8.14 5.97 7.34
CA LEU A 238 -7.25 6.67 8.27
C LEU A 238 -6.44 5.65 9.09
N PRO A 239 -5.11 5.83 9.22
CA PRO A 239 -4.26 4.94 10.00
C PRO A 239 -4.64 5.01 11.48
N ASN A 240 -4.37 3.98 12.27
CA ASN A 240 -4.63 3.96 13.72
C ASN A 240 -6.05 4.39 14.09
N THR A 241 -7.05 3.99 13.31
CA THR A 241 -8.46 4.17 13.70
C THR A 241 -8.95 2.94 14.44
N ALA A 242 -9.43 3.13 15.66
CA ALA A 242 -10.08 2.05 16.41
C ALA A 242 -11.46 1.75 15.78
N PRO A 243 -11.88 0.48 15.70
CA PRO A 243 -13.25 0.14 15.31
C PRO A 243 -14.25 0.69 16.35
N PRO A 244 -15.56 0.72 16.02
CA PRO A 244 -16.61 0.95 17.01
C PRO A 244 -16.40 0.09 18.27
N SER A 245 -16.60 0.68 19.46
CA SER A 245 -16.38 -0.02 20.74
C SER A 245 -17.41 -1.11 21.03
N ASP A 246 -18.55 -1.07 20.33
CA ASP A 246 -19.66 -2.01 20.38
C ASP A 246 -20.33 -2.05 18.99
N SER A 247 -21.28 -2.97 18.78
CA SER A 247 -22.01 -3.10 17.51
C SER A 247 -23.21 -2.15 17.40
N ASP A 248 -23.35 -1.15 18.29
CA ASP A 248 -24.50 -0.26 18.33
C ASP A 248 -24.58 0.62 17.07
N ILE A 249 -25.72 0.58 16.39
CA ILE A 249 -25.98 1.34 15.16
C ILE A 249 -25.82 2.85 15.36
N SER A 250 -26.02 3.36 16.57
CA SER A 250 -25.84 4.78 16.90
C SER A 250 -24.41 5.26 16.62
N LYS A 251 -23.40 4.37 16.67
CA LYS A 251 -22.00 4.72 16.33
C LYS A 251 -21.86 5.11 14.87
N ALA A 252 -22.69 4.59 13.96
CA ALA A 252 -22.64 4.94 12.55
C ALA A 252 -22.80 6.45 12.34
N TYR A 253 -23.66 7.11 13.13
CA TYR A 253 -23.84 8.57 13.07
C TYR A 253 -22.62 9.35 13.54
N ILE A 254 -21.84 8.82 14.48
CA ILE A 254 -20.60 9.44 14.95
C ILE A 254 -19.54 9.38 13.83
N TYR A 255 -19.32 8.19 13.26
CA TYR A 255 -18.40 8.02 12.13
C TYR A 255 -18.82 8.87 10.93
N GLN A 256 -20.12 8.99 10.69
CA GLN A 256 -20.66 9.85 9.66
C GLN A 256 -20.33 11.32 9.90
N ALA A 257 -20.55 11.82 11.12
CA ALA A 257 -20.26 13.20 11.47
C ALA A 257 -18.77 13.52 11.27
N VAL A 258 -17.89 12.59 11.66
CA VAL A 258 -16.44 12.71 11.46
C VAL A 258 -16.09 12.70 9.97
N ALA A 259 -16.60 11.74 9.20
CA ALA A 259 -16.35 11.65 7.76
C ALA A 259 -16.78 12.94 7.02
N LYS A 260 -17.95 13.47 7.37
CA LYS A 260 -18.47 14.73 6.81
C LYS A 260 -17.60 15.93 7.23
N LYS A 261 -17.13 15.95 8.48
CA LYS A 261 -16.22 17.01 8.94
C LYS A 261 -14.89 16.98 8.19
N ILE A 262 -14.35 15.80 7.95
CA ILE A 262 -13.12 15.64 7.15
C ILE A 262 -13.36 16.14 5.73
N SER A 263 -14.40 15.67 5.05
CA SER A 263 -14.68 16.04 3.65
C SER A 263 -14.95 17.55 3.47
N THR A 264 -15.55 18.20 4.47
CA THR A 264 -15.94 19.61 4.36
C THR A 264 -14.89 20.59 4.88
N ARG A 265 -14.04 20.19 5.84
CA ARG A 265 -13.07 21.10 6.47
C ARG A 265 -11.63 20.88 6.05
N LEU A 266 -11.27 19.71 5.55
CA LEU A 266 -9.88 19.39 5.23
C LEU A 266 -9.68 19.33 3.71
N SER A 267 -8.62 20.01 3.23
CA SER A 267 -8.08 19.77 1.90
C SER A 267 -7.35 18.42 1.84
N SER A 268 -6.95 17.96 0.65
CA SER A 268 -6.11 16.75 0.53
C SER A 268 -4.88 16.82 1.43
N ARG A 269 -4.15 17.96 1.46
CA ARG A 269 -3.01 18.16 2.37
C ARG A 269 -3.42 18.12 3.85
N GLY A 270 -4.61 18.61 4.20
CA GLY A 270 -5.18 18.51 5.54
C GLY A 270 -5.44 17.08 5.97
N VAL A 271 -5.97 16.23 5.07
CA VAL A 271 -6.16 14.79 5.33
C VAL A 271 -4.81 14.11 5.59
N ILE A 272 -3.78 14.43 4.80
CA ILE A 272 -2.44 13.85 5.00
C ILE A 272 -1.84 14.28 6.34
N ARG A 273 -2.02 15.55 6.73
CA ARG A 273 -1.62 16.03 8.06
C ARG A 273 -2.36 15.27 9.16
N LEU A 274 -3.66 14.99 8.98
CA LEU A 274 -4.43 14.17 9.92
C LEU A 274 -3.86 12.74 10.02
N LYS A 275 -3.57 12.10 8.88
CA LYS A 275 -2.93 10.77 8.85
C LYS A 275 -1.58 10.77 9.58
N ALA A 276 -0.73 11.77 9.34
CA ALA A 276 0.54 11.94 10.03
C ALA A 276 0.36 12.06 11.55
N ALA A 277 -0.59 12.89 12.00
CA ALA A 277 -0.88 13.06 13.43
C ALA A 277 -1.42 11.76 14.08
N MET A 278 -2.28 11.03 13.38
CA MET A 278 -2.82 9.76 13.87
C MET A 278 -1.76 8.65 13.92
N ALA A 279 -0.83 8.63 12.97
CA ALA A 279 0.24 7.65 12.92
C ALA A 279 1.16 7.68 14.15
N THR A 280 1.26 8.82 14.86
CA THR A 280 2.06 8.95 16.09
C THR A 280 1.30 8.57 17.36
N GLN A 281 0.01 8.23 17.27
CA GLN A 281 -0.85 7.98 18.41
C GLN A 281 -1.27 6.50 18.47
N MET A 282 -1.71 6.07 19.64
CA MET A 282 -2.45 4.81 19.79
C MET A 282 -3.76 4.87 18.98
N PRO A 283 -4.36 3.71 18.64
CA PRO A 283 -5.62 3.67 17.91
C PRO A 283 -6.68 4.59 18.52
N MET A 284 -7.22 5.50 17.70
CA MET A 284 -8.14 6.55 18.12
C MET A 284 -9.58 6.20 17.75
N SER A 285 -10.50 6.43 18.68
CA SER A 285 -11.95 6.39 18.42
C SER A 285 -12.39 7.55 17.53
N ALA A 286 -13.58 7.43 16.92
CA ALA A 286 -14.17 8.51 16.12
C ALA A 286 -14.26 9.86 16.89
N GLY A 287 -14.56 9.81 18.20
CA GLY A 287 -14.60 11.01 19.04
C GLY A 287 -13.24 11.69 19.17
N GLU A 288 -12.19 10.92 19.42
CA GLU A 288 -10.82 11.45 19.52
C GLU A 288 -10.32 11.98 18.18
N ILE A 289 -10.67 11.32 17.07
CA ILE A 289 -10.38 11.82 15.70
C ILE A 289 -11.07 13.17 15.49
N ASN A 290 -12.33 13.31 15.91
CA ASN A 290 -13.08 14.57 15.80
C ASN A 290 -12.38 15.73 16.52
N GLU A 291 -11.86 15.48 17.72
CA GLU A 291 -11.11 16.45 18.52
C GLU A 291 -9.73 16.77 17.93
N LEU A 292 -9.06 15.77 17.35
CA LEU A 292 -7.79 15.95 16.67
C LEU A 292 -7.94 16.86 15.45
N ILE A 293 -9.01 16.71 14.67
CA ILE A 293 -9.31 17.57 13.52
C ILE A 293 -9.38 19.05 13.93
N ASP A 294 -10.00 19.38 15.07
CA ASP A 294 -10.11 20.77 15.52
C ASP A 294 -8.77 21.39 15.95
N ARG A 295 -7.83 20.55 16.40
CA ARG A 295 -6.49 20.97 16.84
C ARG A 295 -5.41 20.79 15.76
N LEU A 296 -5.77 20.28 14.58
CA LEU A 296 -4.81 19.91 13.53
C LEU A 296 -3.97 21.10 13.01
N HIS A 297 -4.49 22.32 13.12
CA HIS A 297 -3.80 23.56 12.77
C HIS A 297 -2.63 23.90 13.71
N ARG A 298 -2.59 23.31 14.91
CA ARG A 298 -1.54 23.51 15.93
C ARG A 298 -0.33 22.60 15.73
N TYR A 299 -0.41 21.70 14.75
CA TYR A 299 0.71 20.86 14.32
C TYR A 299 1.38 21.49 13.10
N ASP A 300 2.69 21.65 13.19
CA ASP A 300 3.52 21.94 12.03
C ASP A 300 3.83 20.64 11.27
N PHE A 301 3.84 20.72 9.94
CA PHE A 301 3.80 19.54 9.09
C PHE A 301 4.45 19.76 7.72
N ASP A 302 5.40 18.89 7.40
CA ASP A 302 6.10 18.88 6.12
C ASP A 302 6.05 17.49 5.45
N THR A 303 5.35 17.44 4.31
CA THR A 303 5.18 16.26 3.48
C THR A 303 6.46 15.83 2.75
N SER A 304 7.43 16.73 2.60
CA SER A 304 8.64 16.49 1.80
C SER A 304 9.71 15.67 2.50
N VAL A 305 9.59 15.49 3.81
CA VAL A 305 10.53 14.77 4.68
C VAL A 305 10.09 13.33 4.84
N LYS A 306 10.95 12.35 4.53
CA LYS A 306 10.69 10.91 4.73
C LYS A 306 11.68 10.20 5.64
N SER A 307 12.71 10.90 6.12
CA SER A 307 13.76 10.35 6.98
C SER A 307 14.33 11.43 7.90
N ALA A 308 15.07 11.00 8.93
CA ALA A 308 15.85 11.92 9.75
C ALA A 308 16.86 12.71 8.91
N ASP A 309 17.50 12.05 7.94
CA ASP A 309 18.43 12.68 6.99
C ASP A 309 17.78 13.83 6.20
N ASP A 310 16.60 13.58 5.61
CA ASP A 310 15.80 14.61 4.93
C ASP A 310 15.48 15.78 5.88
N TYR A 311 15.13 15.48 7.14
CA TYR A 311 14.78 16.50 8.12
C TYR A 311 15.99 17.36 8.50
N GLY A 312 17.14 16.74 8.77
CA GLY A 312 18.37 17.45 9.09
C GLY A 312 18.78 18.41 7.97
N PHE A 313 18.72 17.94 6.71
CA PHE A 313 18.97 18.79 5.55
C PHE A 313 17.99 19.96 5.48
N ARG A 314 16.68 19.69 5.55
CA ARG A 314 15.62 20.72 5.48
C ARG A 314 15.71 21.72 6.62
N TYR A 315 16.03 21.27 7.82
CA TYR A 315 16.20 22.14 8.98
C TYR A 315 17.37 23.10 8.79
N MET A 316 18.52 22.59 8.33
CA MET A 316 19.67 23.42 8.01
C MET A 316 19.35 24.42 6.91
N GLU A 317 18.70 24.00 5.83
CA GLU A 317 18.27 24.89 4.75
C GLU A 317 17.35 26.03 5.23
N ASN A 318 16.52 25.79 6.24
CA ASN A 318 15.63 26.81 6.80
C ASN A 318 16.31 27.79 7.77
N ILE A 319 17.37 27.36 8.46
CA ILE A 319 18.07 28.19 9.47
C ILE A 319 19.27 28.90 8.90
N VAL A 320 20.02 28.23 8.02
CA VAL A 320 21.19 28.83 7.40
C VAL A 320 20.72 30.00 6.54
N ASN A 321 21.44 31.12 6.63
CA ASN A 321 21.15 32.32 5.84
C ASN A 321 21.03 31.94 4.35
N ARG A 322 20.03 32.50 3.65
CA ARG A 322 19.80 32.34 2.21
C ARG A 322 21.02 32.63 1.32
N GLN A 323 22.06 33.26 1.87
CA GLN A 323 23.34 33.51 1.19
C GLN A 323 24.29 32.29 1.17
N PHE A 324 24.05 31.27 1.99
CA PHE A 324 24.84 30.03 1.96
C PHE A 324 24.31 29.10 0.87
N ASP A 325 25.20 28.63 0.01
CA ASP A 325 24.86 27.66 -1.03
C ASP A 325 24.87 26.24 -0.44
N MET A 326 23.68 25.71 -0.15
CA MET A 326 23.52 24.33 0.36
C MET A 326 24.05 23.27 -0.62
N ASN A 327 24.23 23.58 -1.90
CA ASN A 327 24.83 22.64 -2.86
C ASN A 327 26.28 22.31 -2.54
N VAL A 328 27.00 23.17 -1.80
CA VAL A 328 28.38 22.91 -1.35
C VAL A 328 28.46 21.67 -0.47
N VAL A 329 27.37 21.34 0.23
CA VAL A 329 27.32 20.19 1.12
C VAL A 329 27.11 18.87 0.34
N GLY A 330 26.76 18.95 -0.96
CA GLY A 330 26.65 17.80 -1.86
C GLY A 330 25.76 16.68 -1.31
N ASP A 331 26.19 15.43 -1.50
CA ASP A 331 25.51 14.23 -1.01
C ASP A 331 25.85 13.89 0.45
N SER A 332 26.28 14.87 1.26
CA SER A 332 26.57 14.60 2.67
C SER A 332 25.31 14.19 3.41
N SER A 333 25.45 13.23 4.31
CA SER A 333 24.36 12.81 5.19
C SER A 333 24.15 13.82 6.33
N PHE A 334 22.89 14.07 6.63
CA PHE A 334 22.40 14.85 7.76
C PHE A 334 21.68 13.99 8.79
N ALA A 335 21.80 12.66 8.71
CA ALA A 335 21.07 11.71 9.54
C ALA A 335 21.25 11.96 11.04
N GLU A 336 22.50 12.06 11.52
CA GLU A 336 22.79 12.28 12.95
C GLU A 336 22.21 13.61 13.46
N ILE A 337 22.32 14.68 12.66
CA ILE A 337 21.73 15.98 13.00
C ILE A 337 20.20 15.86 13.03
N GLY A 338 19.62 15.18 12.04
CA GLY A 338 18.20 14.92 11.95
C GLY A 338 17.67 14.18 13.18
N GLU A 339 18.32 13.11 13.60
CA GLU A 339 17.93 12.33 14.79
C GLU A 339 17.97 13.18 16.06
N ALA A 340 19.05 13.95 16.27
CA ALA A 340 19.16 14.86 17.40
C ALA A 340 18.06 15.95 17.39
N LEU A 341 17.67 16.43 16.20
CA LEU A 341 16.58 17.39 16.05
C LEU A 341 15.22 16.78 16.35
N LEU A 342 14.96 15.54 15.90
CA LEU A 342 13.71 14.82 16.18
C LEU A 342 13.51 14.65 17.68
N GLU A 343 14.53 14.18 18.41
CA GLU A 343 14.47 14.05 19.88
C GLU A 343 14.26 15.40 20.55
N ARG A 344 15.12 16.39 20.23
CA ARG A 344 15.10 17.67 20.93
C ARG A 344 13.82 18.47 20.69
N LYS A 345 13.17 18.31 19.53
CA LYS A 345 11.91 18.98 19.20
C LYS A 345 10.67 18.13 19.45
N GLY A 346 10.81 16.85 19.82
CA GLY A 346 9.69 15.92 19.92
C GLY A 346 8.89 15.80 18.62
N CYS A 347 9.58 15.83 17.48
CA CYS A 347 8.98 15.68 16.15
C CYS A 347 9.10 14.23 15.68
N THR A 348 8.17 13.79 14.85
CA THR A 348 8.11 12.40 14.40
C THR A 348 8.02 12.33 12.88
N VAL A 349 8.91 11.56 12.26
CA VAL A 349 8.81 11.18 10.85
C VAL A 349 7.80 10.04 10.72
N THR A 350 6.86 10.19 9.80
CA THR A 350 5.83 9.21 9.47
C THR A 350 5.87 8.90 7.97
N ASP A 351 5.17 7.86 7.52
CA ASP A 351 5.01 7.57 6.08
C ASP A 351 4.37 8.74 5.29
N TYR A 352 3.68 9.64 6.01
CA TYR A 352 2.97 10.79 5.46
C TYR A 352 3.79 12.09 5.47
N GLY A 353 4.94 12.10 6.14
CA GLY A 353 5.79 13.29 6.32
C GLY A 353 6.26 13.43 7.77
N ILE A 354 6.97 14.51 8.08
CA ILE A 354 7.30 14.86 9.46
C ILE A 354 6.22 15.73 10.08
N ILE A 355 5.85 15.45 11.33
CA ILE A 355 4.91 16.24 12.11
C ILE A 355 5.52 16.64 13.45
N SER A 356 5.23 17.85 13.90
CA SER A 356 5.68 18.33 15.21
C SER A 356 4.88 17.73 16.37
N SER A 357 5.32 17.96 17.60
CA SER A 357 4.43 17.89 18.76
C SER A 357 3.34 18.98 18.68
N LEU A 358 2.31 18.88 19.52
CA LEU A 358 1.28 19.92 19.62
C LEU A 358 1.93 21.28 19.97
N ASP A 359 1.60 22.32 19.21
CA ASP A 359 2.19 23.67 19.27
C ASP A 359 3.70 23.75 19.00
N GLY A 360 4.31 22.64 18.61
CA GLY A 360 5.71 22.60 18.20
C GLY A 360 5.92 23.26 16.84
N SER A 361 7.17 23.67 16.57
CA SER A 361 7.58 24.15 15.26
C SER A 361 8.69 23.26 14.72
N LEU A 362 8.54 22.79 13.48
CA LEU A 362 9.54 21.95 12.81
C LEU A 362 10.84 22.73 12.59
N TYR A 363 10.74 24.01 12.27
CA TYR A 363 11.88 24.82 11.81
C TYR A 363 12.22 26.00 12.74
N GLY A 364 11.68 26.02 13.96
CA GLY A 364 12.07 26.98 14.98
C GLY A 364 13.54 26.85 15.40
N ILE A 365 14.22 27.96 15.64
CA ILE A 365 15.63 28.01 16.05
C ILE A 365 15.81 27.31 17.42
N ILE A 366 16.86 26.50 17.53
CA ILE A 366 17.30 25.93 18.82
C ILE A 366 18.36 26.85 19.41
N SER A 367 18.04 27.48 20.54
CA SER A 367 19.00 28.29 21.28
C SER A 367 19.96 27.40 22.08
N ARG A 368 21.21 27.86 22.20
CA ARG A 368 22.17 27.31 23.17
C ARG A 368 21.65 27.63 24.57
N GLU A 369 21.57 26.63 25.45
CA GLU A 369 21.32 26.90 26.87
C GLU A 369 22.51 27.69 27.42
N PRO A 370 22.28 28.73 28.25
CA PRO A 370 23.39 29.46 28.86
C PRO A 370 24.17 28.49 29.75
N GLU A 371 25.47 28.35 29.49
CA GLU A 371 26.38 27.62 30.37
C GLU A 371 26.29 28.25 31.77
N GLN A 372 25.94 27.43 32.78
CA GLN A 372 26.12 27.83 34.16
C GLN A 372 27.63 27.95 34.38
N THR A 373 28.13 29.18 34.41
CA THR A 373 29.46 29.47 34.95
C THR A 373 29.41 29.13 36.43
N GLU A 374 30.05 28.04 36.84
CA GLU A 374 30.46 27.82 38.22
C GLU A 374 31.43 28.95 38.58
N ASP A 375 30.89 30.02 39.16
CA ASP A 375 31.69 31.06 39.81
C ASP A 375 32.20 30.45 41.11
N GLY A 376 33.36 29.81 41.03
CA GLY A 376 34.09 29.30 42.18
C GLY A 376 34.61 30.49 42.99
N THR A 377 33.85 30.91 43.99
CA THR A 377 34.38 31.72 45.09
C THR A 377 35.33 30.84 45.91
N GLU A 378 36.62 30.94 45.63
CA GLU A 378 37.69 30.52 46.55
C GLU A 378 37.65 31.46 47.77
N ASP A 379 36.94 31.05 48.82
CA ASP A 379 37.14 31.58 50.17
C ASP A 379 38.52 31.09 50.66
N CYS A 380 39.49 31.99 50.72
CA CYS A 380 40.78 31.76 51.37
C CYS A 380 40.60 31.88 52.88
N ASP A 381 40.31 30.76 53.56
CA ASP A 381 40.37 30.68 55.02
C ASP A 381 41.83 30.70 55.50
N GLU A 382 42.18 31.75 56.26
CA GLU A 382 43.42 31.85 57.04
C GLU A 382 43.31 30.98 58.30
N ASP A 383 43.97 29.83 58.33
CA ASP A 383 44.19 29.07 59.57
C ASP A 383 45.58 29.37 60.16
N TYR A 384 45.56 30.07 61.29
CA TYR A 384 46.67 30.25 62.22
C TYR A 384 46.90 28.93 63.00
N ASP A 385 48.01 28.26 62.73
CA ASP A 385 48.51 27.15 63.57
C ASP A 385 49.30 27.71 64.77
N ASP A 386 48.75 27.49 65.96
CA ASP A 386 49.38 27.76 67.25
C ASP A 386 49.52 26.43 68.02
N GLN A 387 50.76 25.94 68.16
CA GLN A 387 51.12 24.84 69.06
C GLN A 387 52.48 25.15 69.71
N PRO A 388 52.57 25.19 71.06
CA PRO A 388 53.82 25.42 71.78
C PRO A 388 54.43 24.14 72.36
N SER A 389 55.75 24.19 72.62
CA SER A 389 56.57 23.55 73.69
C SER A 389 57.94 23.14 73.13
N GLU A 390 58.98 23.89 73.49
CA GLU A 390 60.00 23.54 74.51
C GLU A 390 60.93 22.41 74.07
N ASP A 391 62.16 22.76 73.69
CA ASP A 391 63.33 22.44 74.53
C ASP A 391 64.59 23.18 74.04
N ASP A 392 65.33 23.69 75.02
CA ASP A 392 66.63 24.33 74.92
C ASP A 392 67.68 23.48 74.17
N ILE A 393 68.71 24.14 73.61
CA ILE A 393 70.12 23.93 73.97
C ILE A 393 71.01 24.87 73.13
N GLU A 394 71.88 25.57 73.86
CA GLU A 394 73.02 26.38 73.43
C GLU A 394 73.89 25.75 72.32
N MET A 395 74.50 26.59 71.48
CA MET A 395 75.96 26.82 71.44
C MET A 395 76.37 27.62 70.20
N GLY A 396 77.20 28.65 70.40
CA GLY A 396 78.07 29.24 69.37
C GLY A 396 78.06 30.75 69.29
#